data_AF-A0A1H0BY89-F1
#
_entry.id   AF-A0A1H0BY89-F1
#
_cell.length_a   1.000
_cell.length_b   1.000
_cell.length_c   1.000
_cell.angle_alpha   90.00
_cell.angle_beta   90.00
_cell.angle_gamma   90.00
#
_symmetry.space_group_name_H-M   'P 1'
#
loop_
_entity.id
_entity.type
_entity.pdbx_description
1 polymer ?
#
loop_
_entity_poly.entity_id
_entity_poly.type
_entity_poly.pdbx_seq_one_letter_code
_entity_poly.pdbx_strand_id
1 'polypeptide(L)'
;MTAVFLLVSVFLACAVEAVEALTIVLAAGVSRGWRSALKGVAAGLALLAVLVAALGPALTRVPLDALRLVVGGLLLVFGLQWLRKAVLRASGFKAVRDEEASFAKHVGRATQAGERPAEGTDWYAFTLAFKGVVLEGLEVVFIVLTFGANQGNVPLAALGAAAAVLAVSVAGFAVRAPLARVPENTMKFAVAVMLTTFGSFWGAEGAGAHWPGQDAALLVVLAFTAAASATAVAVLRRVRARREPGVRTGVPTVGVG
;
A
#
# COMPACT_ATOMS: atom_id res chain seq x y z
N MET A 1 -5.44 -16.43 17.73
CA MET A 1 -4.48 -16.14 16.63
C MET A 1 -5.00 -15.08 15.66
N THR A 2 -6.32 -15.03 15.41
CA THR A 2 -6.98 -14.10 14.47
C THR A 2 -6.76 -12.61 14.75
N ALA A 3 -6.84 -12.16 16.01
CA ALA A 3 -6.74 -10.73 16.34
C ALA A 3 -5.34 -10.13 16.08
N VAL A 4 -4.26 -10.83 16.48
CA VAL A 4 -2.88 -10.40 16.22
C VAL A 4 -2.61 -10.38 14.72
N PHE A 5 -3.07 -11.41 14.01
CA PHE A 5 -2.90 -11.51 12.57
C PHE A 5 -3.66 -10.40 11.82
N LEU A 6 -4.90 -10.12 12.23
CA LEU A 6 -5.69 -8.97 11.75
C LEU A 6 -4.93 -7.66 11.99
N LEU A 7 -4.46 -7.43 13.21
CA LEU A 7 -3.79 -6.19 13.59
C LEU A 7 -2.50 -5.98 12.80
N VAL A 8 -1.65 -7.02 12.67
CA VAL A 8 -0.42 -6.94 11.88
C VAL A 8 -0.72 -6.73 10.40
N SER A 9 -1.74 -7.40 9.85
CA SER A 9 -2.12 -7.28 8.44
C SER A 9 -2.62 -5.88 8.11
N VAL A 10 -3.55 -5.37 8.92
CA VAL A 10 -4.09 -4.03 8.76
C VAL A 10 -3.00 -2.99 8.98
N PHE A 11 -2.17 -3.16 10.02
CA PHE A 11 -1.05 -2.26 10.28
C PHE A 11 -0.09 -2.16 9.10
N LEU A 12 0.38 -3.30 8.56
CA LEU A 12 1.33 -3.31 7.45
C LEU A 12 0.73 -2.73 6.17
N ALA A 13 -0.52 -3.08 5.85
CA ALA A 13 -1.20 -2.56 4.68
C ALA A 13 -1.43 -1.05 4.80
N CYS A 14 -1.96 -0.58 5.94
CA CYS A 14 -2.17 0.84 6.17
C CYS A 14 -0.86 1.64 6.29
N ALA A 15 0.24 1.03 6.72
CA ALA A 15 1.53 1.70 6.80
C ALA A 15 2.07 2.06 5.40
N VAL A 16 1.86 1.20 4.39
CA VAL A 16 2.24 1.52 3.00
C VAL A 16 1.48 2.74 2.51
N GLU A 17 0.15 2.73 2.65
CA GLU A 17 -0.69 3.83 2.16
C GLU A 17 -0.44 5.13 2.95
N ALA A 18 -0.14 5.02 4.25
CA ALA A 18 0.26 6.17 5.05
C ALA A 18 1.58 6.79 4.56
N VAL A 19 2.53 6.00 4.06
CA VAL A 19 3.79 6.51 3.49
C VAL A 19 3.51 7.27 2.19
N GLU A 20 2.62 6.78 1.33
CA GLU A 20 2.22 7.47 0.09
C GLU A 20 1.52 8.79 0.40
N ALA A 21 0.54 8.76 1.32
CA ALA A 21 -0.19 9.94 1.75
C ALA A 21 0.76 10.98 2.35
N LEU A 22 1.67 10.55 3.23
CA LEU A 22 2.64 11.42 3.86
C LEU A 22 3.58 12.05 2.83
N THR A 23 4.00 11.30 1.81
CA THR A 23 4.84 11.82 0.71
C THR A 23 4.18 13.01 0.00
N ILE A 24 2.89 12.89 -0.33
CA ILE A 24 2.12 13.96 -0.97
C ILE A 24 1.94 15.15 -0.02
N VAL A 25 1.64 14.90 1.26
CA VAL A 25 1.43 15.95 2.27
C VAL A 25 2.73 16.71 2.55
N LEU A 26 3.86 16.02 2.69
CA LEU A 26 5.18 16.62 2.85
C LEU A 26 5.51 17.49 1.63
N ALA A 27 5.24 16.99 0.42
CA ALA A 27 5.48 17.76 -0.80
C ALA A 27 4.67 19.06 -0.77
N ALA A 28 3.37 19.00 -0.49
CA ALA A 28 2.51 20.18 -0.38
C ALA A 28 2.95 21.15 0.75
N GLY A 29 3.30 20.61 1.92
CA GLY A 29 3.72 21.38 3.09
C GLY A 29 5.00 22.16 2.86
N VAL A 30 6.02 21.50 2.29
CA VAL A 30 7.34 22.11 2.00
C VAL A 30 7.28 23.04 0.79
N SER A 31 6.52 22.69 -0.26
CA SER A 31 6.53 23.42 -1.52
C SER A 31 5.51 24.55 -1.62
N ARG A 32 4.49 24.60 -0.76
CA ARG A 32 3.41 25.61 -0.84
C ARG A 32 2.99 26.16 0.53
N GLY A 33 3.19 25.40 1.61
CA GLY A 33 3.02 25.88 2.98
C GLY A 33 2.17 24.95 3.85
N TRP A 34 2.61 24.76 5.09
CA TRP A 34 2.01 23.82 6.05
C TRP A 34 0.59 24.16 6.48
N ARG A 35 0.24 25.44 6.59
CA ARG A 35 -1.09 25.86 7.09
C ARG A 35 -2.21 25.35 6.19
N SER A 36 -2.10 25.53 4.87
CA SER A 36 -3.09 25.05 3.90
C SER A 36 -3.05 23.54 3.71
N ALA A 37 -1.85 22.95 3.69
CA ALA A 37 -1.69 21.49 3.58
C ALA A 37 -2.36 20.77 4.77
N LEU A 38 -2.12 21.21 6.01
CA LEU A 38 -2.72 20.60 7.21
C LEU A 38 -4.24 20.75 7.26
N LYS A 39 -4.81 21.87 6.77
CA LYS A 39 -6.26 22.00 6.59
C LYS A 39 -6.80 20.95 5.62
N GLY A 40 -6.09 20.71 4.51
CA GLY A 40 -6.43 19.66 3.55
C GLY A 40 -6.38 18.27 4.16
N VAL A 41 -5.33 17.97 4.93
CA VAL A 41 -5.20 16.72 5.70
C VAL A 41 -6.36 16.54 6.67
N ALA A 42 -6.67 17.56 7.49
CA ALA A 42 -7.74 17.48 8.46
C ALA A 42 -9.11 17.24 7.81
N ALA A 43 -9.40 17.94 6.71
CA ALA A 43 -10.62 17.73 5.93
C ALA A 43 -10.69 16.32 5.33
N GLY A 44 -9.57 15.80 4.81
CA GLY A 44 -9.48 14.45 4.27
C GLY A 44 -9.70 13.38 5.34
N LEU A 45 -9.02 13.49 6.48
CA LEU A 45 -9.18 12.57 7.61
C LEU A 45 -10.61 12.59 8.17
N ALA A 46 -11.22 13.77 8.28
CA ALA A 46 -12.62 13.90 8.71
C ALA A 46 -13.57 13.17 7.75
N LEU A 47 -13.39 13.34 6.44
CA LEU A 47 -14.19 12.62 5.43
C LEU A 47 -14.02 11.10 5.57
N LEU A 48 -12.79 10.61 5.69
CA LEU A 48 -12.51 9.18 5.83
C LEU A 48 -13.10 8.60 7.13
N ALA A 49 -13.01 9.33 8.24
CA ALA A 49 -13.62 8.94 9.51
C ALA A 49 -15.15 8.81 9.39
N VAL A 50 -15.80 9.77 8.71
CA VAL A 50 -17.23 9.71 8.41
C VAL A 50 -17.55 8.48 7.56
N LEU A 51 -16.75 8.17 6.53
CA LEU A 51 -16.94 6.99 5.70
C LEU A 51 -16.85 5.69 6.53
N VAL A 52 -15.83 5.53 7.37
CA VAL A 52 -15.70 4.35 8.25
C VAL A 52 -16.88 4.24 9.21
N ALA A 53 -17.27 5.34 9.85
CA ALA A 53 -18.36 5.36 10.82
C ALA A 53 -19.73 5.07 10.18
N ALA A 54 -19.95 5.52 8.95
CA ALA A 54 -21.20 5.28 8.23
C ALA A 54 -21.26 3.86 7.61
N LEU A 55 -20.17 3.40 7.00
CA LEU A 55 -20.13 2.12 6.28
C LEU A 55 -19.90 0.92 7.21
N GLY A 56 -19.15 1.09 8.31
CA GLY A 56 -18.83 0.01 9.25
C GLY A 56 -20.07 -0.73 9.77
N PRO A 57 -21.07 -0.03 10.34
CA PRO A 57 -22.31 -0.65 10.81
C PRO A 57 -23.19 -1.21 9.69
N ALA A 58 -23.04 -0.72 8.46
CA ALA A 58 -23.80 -1.26 7.33
C ALA A 58 -23.30 -2.67 6.95
N LEU A 59 -21.98 -2.89 6.99
CA LEU A 59 -21.37 -4.17 6.66
C LEU A 59 -21.68 -5.28 7.67
N THR A 60 -21.96 -4.94 8.94
CA THR A 60 -22.34 -5.94 9.95
C THR A 60 -23.73 -6.53 9.75
N ARG A 61 -24.56 -5.93 8.87
CA ARG A 61 -25.88 -6.46 8.51
C ARG A 61 -25.84 -7.46 7.36
N VAL A 62 -24.70 -7.59 6.69
CA VAL A 62 -24.52 -8.51 5.56
C VAL A 62 -24.20 -9.92 6.11
N PRO A 63 -24.84 -10.99 5.60
CA PRO A 63 -24.49 -12.36 5.98
C PRO A 63 -22.99 -12.62 5.80
N LEU A 64 -22.35 -13.21 6.81
CA LEU A 64 -20.90 -13.37 6.85
C LEU A 64 -20.36 -14.16 5.65
N ASP A 65 -21.08 -15.18 5.18
CA ASP A 65 -20.63 -16.00 4.04
C ASP A 65 -20.64 -15.21 2.73
N ALA A 66 -21.70 -14.42 2.50
CA ALA A 66 -21.78 -13.53 1.35
C ALA A 66 -20.71 -12.43 1.41
N LEU A 67 -20.47 -11.88 2.60
CA LEU A 67 -19.40 -10.91 2.83
C LEU A 67 -18.02 -11.53 2.54
N ARG A 68 -17.74 -12.72 3.07
CA ARG A 68 -16.50 -13.49 2.85
C ARG A 68 -16.27 -13.78 1.37
N LEU A 69 -17.31 -14.15 0.64
CA LEU A 69 -17.21 -14.45 -0.79
C LEU A 69 -16.86 -13.19 -1.60
N VAL A 70 -17.60 -12.09 -1.38
CA VAL A 70 -17.39 -10.84 -2.13
C VAL A 70 -16.06 -10.21 -1.76
N VAL A 71 -15.79 -10.05 -0.46
CA VAL A 71 -14.55 -9.46 0.05
C VAL A 71 -13.35 -10.33 -0.30
N GLY A 72 -13.45 -11.64 -0.09
CA GLY A 72 -12.42 -12.60 -0.47
C GLY A 72 -12.10 -12.55 -1.96
N GLY A 73 -13.14 -12.53 -2.81
CA GLY A 73 -12.98 -12.36 -4.26
C GLY A 73 -12.29 -11.06 -4.65
N LEU A 74 -12.70 -9.92 -4.07
CA LEU A 74 -12.06 -8.62 -4.33
C LEU A 74 -10.59 -8.62 -3.87
N LEU A 75 -10.32 -9.09 -2.65
CA LEU A 75 -8.95 -9.18 -2.13
C LEU A 75 -8.08 -10.09 -2.98
N LEU A 76 -8.64 -11.18 -3.51
CA LEU A 76 -7.91 -12.09 -4.39
C LEU A 76 -7.56 -11.40 -5.71
N VAL A 77 -8.51 -10.73 -6.36
CA VAL A 77 -8.29 -10.02 -7.62
C VAL A 77 -7.26 -8.89 -7.44
N PHE A 78 -7.47 -8.01 -6.46
CA PHE A 78 -6.53 -6.92 -6.20
C PHE A 78 -5.16 -7.43 -5.75
N GLY A 79 -5.16 -8.41 -4.84
CA GLY A 79 -3.95 -9.08 -4.34
C GLY A 79 -3.15 -9.66 -5.49
N LEU A 80 -3.76 -10.40 -6.41
CA LEU A 80 -3.07 -10.97 -7.58
C LEU A 80 -2.55 -9.89 -8.54
N GLN A 81 -3.31 -8.82 -8.79
CA GLN A 81 -2.84 -7.71 -9.62
C GLN A 81 -1.63 -6.99 -9.00
N TRP A 82 -1.66 -6.79 -7.68
CA TRP A 82 -0.57 -6.18 -6.92
C TRP A 82 0.63 -7.12 -6.86
N LEU A 83 0.40 -8.41 -6.62
CA LEU A 83 1.42 -9.44 -6.54
C LEU A 83 2.16 -9.58 -7.87
N ARG A 84 1.42 -9.58 -8.99
CA ARG A 84 2.01 -9.53 -10.33
C ARG A 84 2.94 -8.31 -10.48
N LYS A 85 2.46 -7.11 -10.12
CA LYS A 85 3.28 -5.89 -10.20
C LYS A 85 4.50 -5.97 -9.28
N ALA A 86 4.35 -6.52 -8.08
CA ALA A 86 5.43 -6.66 -7.10
C ALA A 86 6.49 -7.67 -7.56
N VAL A 87 6.08 -8.83 -8.09
CA VAL A 87 6.96 -9.84 -8.70
C VAL A 87 7.72 -9.26 -9.89
N LEU A 88 7.06 -8.51 -10.77
CA LEU A 88 7.72 -7.87 -11.92
C LEU A 88 8.75 -6.81 -11.49
N ARG A 89 8.47 -6.03 -10.44
CA ARG A 89 9.44 -5.08 -9.87
C ARG A 89 10.61 -5.79 -9.21
N ALA A 90 10.33 -6.78 -8.36
CA ALA A 90 11.35 -7.56 -7.66
C ALA A 90 12.25 -8.37 -8.62
N SER A 91 11.74 -8.77 -9.78
CA SER A 91 12.53 -9.43 -10.84
C SER A 91 13.23 -8.46 -11.80
N GLY A 92 12.99 -7.15 -11.66
CA GLY A 92 13.62 -6.11 -12.47
C GLY A 92 13.01 -5.92 -13.87
N PHE A 93 11.87 -6.55 -14.17
CA PHE A 93 11.11 -6.29 -15.40
C PHE A 93 10.28 -5.01 -15.35
N LYS A 94 10.10 -4.43 -14.16
CA LYS A 94 9.45 -3.14 -13.95
C LYS A 94 10.32 -2.28 -13.06
N ALA A 95 10.37 -0.98 -13.35
CA ALA A 95 11.07 -0.03 -12.49
C ALA A 95 10.56 -0.09 -11.05
N VAL A 96 11.51 -0.05 -10.12
CA VAL A 96 11.26 0.03 -8.68
C VAL A 96 10.55 1.35 -8.40
N ARG A 97 9.54 1.34 -7.53
CA ARG A 97 8.88 2.57 -7.13
C ARG A 97 9.81 3.34 -6.19
N ASP A 98 9.99 4.63 -6.48
CA ASP A 98 10.87 5.52 -5.76
C ASP A 98 10.05 6.71 -5.27
N GLU A 99 9.77 6.72 -3.96
CA GLU A 99 9.01 7.79 -3.32
C GLU A 99 9.79 9.11 -3.27
N GLU A 100 11.13 9.09 -3.36
CA GLU A 100 11.91 10.32 -3.47
C GLU A 100 11.68 10.97 -4.84
N ALA A 101 11.68 10.17 -5.91
CA ALA A 101 11.33 10.64 -7.24
C ALA A 101 9.88 11.13 -7.32
N SER A 102 8.95 10.44 -6.62
CA SER A 102 7.55 10.86 -6.48
C SER A 102 7.45 12.22 -5.76
N PHE A 103 8.10 12.35 -4.61
CA PHE A 103 8.19 13.57 -3.82
C PHE A 103 8.74 14.73 -4.66
N ALA A 104 9.89 14.56 -5.30
CA ALA A 104 10.52 15.58 -6.14
C ALA A 104 9.60 16.03 -7.29
N LYS A 105 8.86 15.08 -7.89
CA LYS A 105 7.87 15.38 -8.93
C LYS A 105 6.68 16.17 -8.38
N HIS A 106 6.19 15.84 -7.19
CA HIS A 106 5.12 16.59 -6.53
C HIS A 106 5.58 18.00 -6.15
N VAL A 107 6.79 18.16 -5.61
CA VAL A 107 7.41 19.46 -5.30
C VAL A 107 7.59 20.30 -6.56
N GLY A 108 8.08 19.70 -7.66
CA GLY A 108 8.28 20.40 -8.94
C GLY A 108 6.96 20.91 -9.51
N ARG A 109 5.92 20.07 -9.56
CA ARG A 109 4.58 20.47 -10.00
C ARG A 109 3.97 21.55 -9.12
N ALA A 110 4.14 21.45 -7.81
CA ALA A 110 3.58 22.39 -6.87
C ALA A 110 4.27 23.76 -6.94
N THR A 111 5.59 23.78 -7.20
CA THR A 111 6.36 25.01 -7.42
C THR A 111 5.96 25.70 -8.75
N GLN A 112 5.61 24.92 -9.78
CA GLN A 112 5.19 25.44 -11.08
C GLN A 112 3.72 25.90 -11.13
N ALA A 113 2.92 25.64 -10.09
CA ALA A 113 1.47 25.84 -10.08
C ALA A 113 1.03 27.31 -9.86
N GLY A 114 1.82 28.28 -10.28
CA GLY A 114 1.56 29.72 -10.15
C GLY A 114 1.95 30.33 -8.81
N GLU A 115 1.76 31.64 -8.67
CA GLU A 115 2.14 32.40 -7.47
C GLU A 115 1.41 31.91 -6.22
N ARG A 116 2.14 31.91 -5.09
CA ARG A 116 1.56 31.62 -3.78
C ARG A 116 0.80 32.86 -3.30
N PRO A 117 -0.43 32.73 -2.78
CA PRO A 117 -1.12 33.86 -2.18
C PRO A 117 -0.28 34.45 -1.04
N ALA A 118 -0.06 35.77 -1.05
CA ALA A 118 0.64 36.46 0.03
C ALA A 118 -0.13 36.39 1.36
N GLU A 119 -1.46 36.37 1.28
CA GLU A 119 -2.38 36.17 2.40
C GLU A 119 -3.50 35.19 2.01
N GLY A 120 -4.06 34.49 3.00
CA GLY A 120 -5.18 33.57 2.80
C GLY A 120 -4.78 32.11 2.59
N THR A 121 -5.75 31.31 2.12
CA THR A 121 -5.58 29.86 1.95
C THR A 121 -5.06 29.55 0.56
N ASP A 122 -3.85 28.98 0.47
CA ASP A 122 -3.38 28.32 -0.75
C ASP A 122 -4.25 27.10 -1.07
N TRP A 123 -5.23 27.28 -1.97
CA TRP A 123 -6.15 26.24 -2.42
C TRP A 123 -5.47 25.09 -3.16
N TYR A 124 -4.32 25.32 -3.78
CA TYR A 124 -3.57 24.25 -4.44
C TYR A 124 -2.95 23.33 -3.40
N ALA A 125 -2.28 23.89 -2.39
CA ALA A 125 -1.70 23.13 -1.28
C ALA A 125 -2.77 22.34 -0.53
N PHE A 126 -3.90 23.00 -0.25
CA PHE A 126 -5.07 22.37 0.36
C PHE A 126 -5.57 21.19 -0.49
N THR A 127 -5.82 21.41 -1.78
CA THR A 127 -6.39 20.40 -2.68
C THR A 127 -5.43 19.25 -2.90
N LEU A 128 -4.13 19.51 -3.02
CA LEU A 128 -3.11 18.49 -3.20
C LEU A 128 -3.03 17.58 -1.97
N ALA A 129 -2.97 18.15 -0.76
CA ALA A 129 -2.95 17.39 0.49
C ALA A 129 -4.27 16.65 0.74
N PHE A 130 -5.41 17.31 0.51
CA PHE A 130 -6.74 16.71 0.63
C PHE A 130 -6.90 15.52 -0.32
N LYS A 131 -6.58 15.68 -1.61
CA LYS A 131 -6.66 14.58 -2.58
C LYS A 131 -5.70 13.46 -2.23
N GLY A 132 -4.47 13.76 -1.83
CA GLY A 132 -3.52 12.76 -1.38
C GLY A 132 -4.07 11.93 -0.23
N VAL A 133 -4.52 12.59 0.85
CA VAL A 133 -5.08 11.90 2.01
C VAL A 133 -6.34 11.11 1.66
N VAL A 134 -7.26 11.66 0.86
CA VAL A 134 -8.50 10.96 0.51
C VAL A 134 -8.25 9.77 -0.40
N LEU A 135 -7.37 9.88 -1.40
CA LEU A 135 -7.12 8.78 -2.34
C LEU A 135 -6.42 7.60 -1.63
N GLU A 136 -5.30 7.87 -0.96
CA GLU A 136 -4.57 6.80 -0.25
C GLU A 136 -5.36 6.32 0.98
N GLY A 137 -6.04 7.24 1.67
CA GLY A 137 -6.86 6.90 2.81
C GLY A 137 -8.14 6.13 2.46
N LEU A 138 -8.65 6.22 1.24
CA LEU A 138 -9.76 5.38 0.79
C LEU A 138 -9.34 3.90 0.74
N GLU A 139 -8.10 3.61 0.34
CA GLU A 139 -7.55 2.25 0.40
C GLU A 139 -7.44 1.77 1.85
N VAL A 140 -7.03 2.64 2.78
CA VAL A 140 -7.06 2.35 4.23
C VAL A 140 -8.49 2.04 4.71
N VAL A 141 -9.49 2.82 4.30
CA VAL A 141 -10.90 2.55 4.64
C VAL A 141 -11.34 1.20 4.09
N PHE A 142 -10.99 0.87 2.85
CA PHE A 142 -11.29 -0.42 2.26
C PHE A 142 -10.67 -1.56 3.08
N ILE A 143 -9.40 -1.45 3.47
CA ILE A 143 -8.72 -2.45 4.32
C ILE A 143 -9.43 -2.59 5.67
N VAL A 144 -9.65 -1.48 6.39
CA VAL A 144 -10.27 -1.50 7.74
C VAL A 144 -11.65 -2.13 7.70
N LEU A 145 -12.47 -1.74 6.74
CA LEU A 145 -13.84 -2.22 6.64
C LEU A 145 -13.89 -3.69 6.21
N THR A 146 -13.10 -4.09 5.21
CA THR A 146 -13.11 -5.47 4.72
C THR A 146 -12.55 -6.45 5.76
N PHE A 147 -11.37 -6.16 6.32
CA PHE A 147 -10.74 -7.01 7.32
C PHE A 147 -11.48 -6.98 8.65
N GLY A 148 -11.93 -5.80 9.06
CA GLY A 148 -12.68 -5.59 10.30
C GLY A 148 -14.04 -6.26 10.28
N ALA A 149 -14.82 -6.11 9.20
CA ALA A 149 -16.13 -6.74 9.09
C ALA A 149 -16.02 -8.27 8.99
N ASN A 150 -15.00 -8.78 8.28
CA ASN A 150 -14.80 -10.22 8.15
C ASN A 150 -14.42 -10.92 9.47
N GLN A 151 -13.69 -10.22 10.34
CA GLN A 151 -13.34 -10.69 11.69
C GLN A 151 -14.37 -10.28 12.76
N GLY A 152 -15.46 -9.60 12.37
CA GLY A 152 -16.48 -9.10 13.29
C GLY A 152 -16.01 -7.98 14.24
N ASN A 153 -14.85 -7.36 13.97
CA ASN A 153 -14.24 -6.36 14.84
C ASN A 153 -13.61 -5.20 14.04
N VAL A 154 -14.48 -4.35 13.47
CA VAL A 154 -14.09 -3.10 12.80
C VAL A 154 -13.33 -2.15 13.75
N PRO A 155 -13.69 -1.98 15.03
CA PRO A 155 -12.93 -1.12 15.94
C PRO A 155 -11.45 -1.53 16.08
N LEU A 156 -11.17 -2.83 16.19
CA LEU A 156 -9.80 -3.33 16.29
C LEU A 156 -9.00 -3.08 15.01
N ALA A 157 -9.62 -3.27 13.83
CA ALA A 157 -8.99 -2.93 12.56
C ALA A 157 -8.71 -1.42 12.44
N ALA A 158 -9.66 -0.58 12.86
CA ALA A 158 -9.48 0.88 12.87
C ALA A 158 -8.34 1.31 13.79
N LEU A 159 -8.18 0.67 14.96
CA LEU A 159 -7.04 0.90 15.86
C LEU A 159 -5.70 0.52 15.21
N GLY A 160 -5.65 -0.62 14.51
CA GLY A 160 -4.45 -1.03 13.75
C GLY A 160 -4.07 -0.02 12.67
N ALA A 161 -5.05 0.49 11.92
CA ALA A 161 -4.83 1.52 10.92
C ALA A 161 -4.38 2.85 11.54
N ALA A 162 -5.03 3.29 12.62
CA ALA A 162 -4.65 4.51 13.34
C ALA A 162 -3.21 4.42 13.88
N ALA A 163 -2.83 3.27 14.45
CA ALA A 163 -1.47 3.03 14.92
C ALA A 163 -0.44 3.09 13.78
N ALA A 164 -0.77 2.53 12.60
CA ALA A 164 0.08 2.62 11.42
C ALA A 164 0.27 4.06 10.93
N VAL A 165 -0.84 4.81 10.78
CA VAL A 165 -0.81 6.22 10.36
C VAL A 165 -0.01 7.07 11.34
N LEU A 166 -0.20 6.88 12.65
CA LEU A 166 0.56 7.58 13.68
C LEU A 166 2.05 7.23 13.63
N ALA A 167 2.38 5.94 13.57
CA ALA A 167 3.77 5.48 13.52
C ALA A 167 4.50 6.04 12.29
N VAL A 168 3.88 5.98 11.11
CA VAL A 168 4.45 6.51 9.86
C VAL A 168 4.57 8.03 9.92
N SER A 169 3.56 8.73 10.43
CA SER A 169 3.61 10.19 10.58
C SER A 169 4.75 10.61 11.50
N VAL A 170 4.84 10.01 12.69
CA VAL A 170 5.91 10.28 13.66
C VAL A 170 7.28 9.98 13.05
N ALA A 171 7.44 8.82 12.39
CA ALA A 171 8.69 8.46 11.74
C ALA A 171 9.08 9.47 10.65
N GLY A 172 8.15 9.87 9.78
CA GLY A 172 8.44 10.83 8.70
C GLY A 172 8.79 12.23 9.22
N PHE A 173 8.12 12.72 10.25
CA PHE A 173 8.46 14.02 10.87
C PHE A 173 9.76 13.99 11.68
N ALA A 174 10.00 12.90 12.43
CA ALA A 174 11.19 12.77 13.28
C ALA A 174 12.46 12.54 12.46
N VAL A 175 12.38 11.72 11.42
CA VAL A 175 13.56 11.32 10.66
C VAL A 175 14.07 12.47 9.78
N ARG A 176 13.20 13.40 9.32
CA ARG A 176 13.55 14.50 8.36
C ARG A 176 14.43 14.03 7.18
N ALA A 177 14.49 12.73 6.94
CA ALA A 177 15.39 12.08 6.01
C ALA A 177 14.53 11.43 4.91
N PRO A 178 15.11 11.23 3.73
CA PRO A 178 14.35 10.92 2.53
C PRO A 178 13.51 9.66 2.74
N LEU A 179 12.26 9.74 2.28
CA LEU A 179 11.29 8.63 2.25
C LEU A 179 11.90 7.36 1.60
N ALA A 180 13.00 7.51 0.87
CA ALA A 180 13.90 6.48 0.36
C ALA A 180 14.32 5.38 1.37
N ARG A 181 14.28 5.61 2.69
CA ARG A 181 14.66 4.56 3.67
C ARG A 181 13.56 3.54 3.95
N VAL A 182 12.30 3.85 3.62
CA VAL A 182 11.21 2.90 3.83
C VAL A 182 11.27 1.85 2.72
N PRO A 183 11.32 0.54 3.04
CA PRO A 183 11.36 -0.53 2.05
C PRO A 183 9.98 -0.75 1.41
N GLU A 184 9.40 0.28 0.82
CA GLU A 184 8.03 0.35 0.28
C GLU A 184 7.75 -0.80 -0.69
N ASN A 185 8.67 -1.09 -1.61
CA ASN A 185 8.52 -2.18 -2.57
C ASN A 185 8.43 -3.55 -1.87
N THR A 186 9.18 -3.76 -0.79
CA THR A 186 9.13 -4.98 0.02
C THR A 186 7.82 -5.04 0.81
N MET A 187 7.38 -3.92 1.39
CA MET A 187 6.11 -3.85 2.10
C MET A 187 4.93 -4.13 1.16
N LYS A 188 4.90 -3.54 -0.04
CA LYS A 188 3.89 -3.82 -1.07
C LYS A 188 3.91 -5.27 -1.54
N PHE A 189 5.09 -5.88 -1.63
CA PHE A 189 5.19 -7.30 -1.93
C PHE A 189 4.56 -8.14 -0.81
N ALA A 190 4.91 -7.86 0.45
CA ALA A 190 4.35 -8.54 1.61
C ALA A 190 2.82 -8.36 1.69
N VAL A 191 2.33 -7.13 1.55
CA VAL A 191 0.90 -6.81 1.51
C VAL A 191 0.21 -7.57 0.38
N ALA A 192 0.77 -7.58 -0.83
CA ALA A 192 0.18 -8.33 -1.95
C ALA A 192 0.09 -9.84 -1.67
N VAL A 193 1.13 -10.44 -1.10
CA VAL A 193 1.11 -11.85 -0.66
C VAL A 193 0.02 -12.08 0.39
N MET A 194 -0.12 -11.17 1.35
CA MET A 194 -1.16 -11.25 2.38
C MET A 194 -2.56 -11.12 1.78
N LEU A 195 -2.82 -10.12 0.93
CA LEU A 195 -4.11 -9.93 0.26
C LEU A 195 -4.50 -11.16 -0.57
N THR A 196 -3.57 -11.74 -1.33
CA THR A 196 -3.81 -12.98 -2.08
C THR A 196 -4.12 -14.15 -1.15
N THR A 197 -3.42 -14.25 -0.01
CA THR A 197 -3.67 -15.28 1.00
C THR A 197 -5.06 -15.16 1.59
N PHE A 198 -5.42 -13.98 2.11
CA PHE A 198 -6.73 -13.71 2.68
C PHE A 198 -7.86 -13.86 1.66
N GLY A 199 -7.65 -13.37 0.44
CA GLY A 199 -8.60 -13.48 -0.64
C GLY A 199 -8.87 -14.94 -1.02
N SER A 200 -7.83 -15.76 -1.09
CA SER A 200 -7.98 -17.21 -1.35
C SER A 200 -8.70 -17.90 -0.19
N PHE A 201 -8.31 -17.61 1.05
CA PHE A 201 -8.85 -18.23 2.24
C PHE A 201 -10.34 -17.89 2.42
N TRP A 202 -10.71 -16.61 2.45
CA TRP A 202 -12.09 -16.17 2.63
C TRP A 202 -12.96 -16.39 1.40
N GLY A 203 -12.41 -16.28 0.19
CA GLY A 203 -13.14 -16.60 -1.04
C GLY A 203 -13.59 -18.06 -1.07
N ALA A 204 -12.75 -18.98 -0.59
CA ALA A 204 -13.10 -20.39 -0.46
C ALA A 204 -14.15 -20.62 0.66
N GLU A 205 -13.97 -20.03 1.84
CA GLU A 205 -14.95 -20.17 2.94
C GLU A 205 -16.32 -19.60 2.57
N GLY A 206 -16.35 -18.42 1.94
CA GLY A 206 -17.59 -17.80 1.47
C GLY A 206 -18.29 -18.59 0.34
N ALA A 207 -17.55 -19.44 -0.37
CA ALA A 207 -18.12 -20.38 -1.34
C ALA A 207 -18.60 -21.71 -0.71
N GLY A 208 -18.50 -21.85 0.62
CA GLY A 208 -18.90 -23.05 1.37
C GLY A 208 -17.82 -24.12 1.50
N ALA A 209 -16.58 -23.84 1.10
CA ALA A 209 -15.46 -24.75 1.30
C ALA A 209 -14.96 -24.68 2.75
N HIS A 210 -14.50 -25.82 3.28
CA HIS A 210 -13.97 -25.91 4.63
C HIS A 210 -12.48 -26.20 4.58
N TRP A 211 -11.67 -25.37 5.25
CA TRP A 211 -10.23 -25.56 5.31
C TRP A 211 -9.82 -26.61 6.35
N PRO A 212 -8.95 -27.57 6.00
CA PRO A 212 -8.41 -28.52 6.97
C PRO A 212 -7.54 -27.76 8.00
N GLY A 213 -7.86 -27.91 9.29
CA GLY A 213 -7.18 -27.17 10.36
C GLY A 213 -7.69 -25.74 10.58
N GLN A 214 -8.84 -25.37 10.01
CA GLN A 214 -9.50 -24.07 10.22
C GLN A 214 -8.53 -22.91 9.95
N ASP A 215 -8.36 -21.99 10.92
CA ASP A 215 -7.47 -20.82 10.81
C ASP A 215 -5.99 -21.18 10.57
N ALA A 216 -5.53 -22.39 10.94
CA ALA A 216 -4.16 -22.80 10.71
C ALA A 216 -3.83 -22.94 9.21
N ALA A 217 -4.84 -23.25 8.38
CA ALA A 217 -4.67 -23.31 6.92
C ALA A 217 -4.25 -21.97 6.33
N LEU A 218 -4.58 -20.86 6.99
CA LEU A 218 -4.18 -19.53 6.54
C LEU A 218 -2.64 -19.42 6.48
N LEU A 219 -1.92 -19.94 7.49
CA LEU A 219 -0.46 -19.95 7.50
C LEU A 219 0.12 -20.81 6.36
N VAL A 220 -0.55 -21.91 6.03
CA VAL A 220 -0.16 -22.78 4.91
C VAL A 220 -0.34 -22.07 3.57
N VAL A 221 -1.50 -21.42 3.37
CA VAL A 221 -1.78 -20.63 2.16
C VAL A 221 -0.81 -19.45 2.05
N LEU A 222 -0.46 -18.82 3.18
CA LEU A 222 0.54 -17.74 3.23
C LEU A 222 1.91 -18.24 2.79
N ALA A 223 2.37 -19.34 3.38
CA ALA A 223 3.66 -19.95 3.06
C ALA A 223 3.73 -20.39 1.59
N PHE A 224 2.66 -21.01 1.09
CA PHE A 224 2.55 -21.40 -0.32
C PHE A 224 2.60 -20.17 -1.25
N THR A 225 1.80 -19.14 -0.97
CA THR A 225 1.74 -17.91 -1.78
C THR A 225 3.08 -17.20 -1.79
N ALA A 226 3.74 -17.10 -0.64
CA ALA A 226 5.08 -16.51 -0.52
C ALA A 226 6.12 -17.32 -1.31
N ALA A 227 6.13 -18.65 -1.18
CA ALA A 227 7.06 -19.54 -1.88
C ALA A 227 6.85 -19.51 -3.41
N ALA A 228 5.60 -19.53 -3.86
CA ALA A 228 5.25 -19.40 -5.28
C ALA A 228 5.73 -18.05 -5.85
N SER A 229 5.52 -16.97 -5.10
CA SER A 229 5.93 -15.62 -5.49
C SER A 229 7.46 -15.48 -5.53
N ALA A 230 8.17 -16.01 -4.54
CA ALA A 230 9.63 -16.03 -4.52
C ALA A 230 10.21 -16.85 -5.68
N THR A 231 9.59 -17.99 -5.99
CA THR A 231 9.95 -18.85 -7.13
C THR A 231 9.75 -18.10 -8.44
N ALA A 232 8.61 -17.42 -8.62
CA ALA A 232 8.33 -16.61 -9.80
C ALA A 232 9.37 -15.50 -9.99
N VAL A 233 9.75 -14.79 -8.91
CA VAL A 233 10.83 -13.79 -8.94
C VAL A 233 12.16 -14.43 -9.36
N ALA A 234 12.54 -15.56 -8.78
CA ALA A 234 13.80 -16.25 -9.08
C ALA A 234 13.85 -16.71 -10.56
N VAL A 235 12.76 -17.29 -11.07
CA VAL A 235 12.64 -17.73 -12.46
C VAL A 235 12.74 -16.53 -13.40
N LEU A 236 11.99 -15.46 -13.14
CA LEU A 236 12.02 -14.27 -13.99
C LEU A 236 13.41 -13.61 -13.99
N ARG A 237 14.08 -13.49 -12.83
CA ARG A 237 15.46 -12.99 -12.77
C ARG A 237 16.41 -13.81 -13.64
N ARG A 238 16.29 -15.15 -13.61
CA ARG A 238 17.08 -16.05 -14.47
C ARG A 238 16.78 -15.84 -15.96
N VAL A 239 15.51 -15.65 -16.32
CA VAL A 239 15.10 -15.37 -17.71
C VAL A 239 15.69 -14.04 -18.18
N ARG A 240 15.63 -12.99 -17.36
CA ARG A 240 16.21 -11.67 -17.69
C ARG A 240 17.71 -11.75 -17.91
N ALA A 241 18.44 -12.40 -16.99
CA ALA A 241 19.90 -12.56 -17.10
C ALA A 241 20.32 -13.31 -18.37
N ARG A 242 19.49 -14.23 -18.88
CA ARG A 242 19.74 -14.93 -20.16
C ARG A 242 19.43 -14.07 -21.39
N ARG A 243 18.55 -13.08 -21.27
CA ARG A 243 18.12 -12.20 -22.38
C ARG A 243 18.95 -10.93 -22.53
N GLU A 244 19.75 -10.57 -21.53
CA GLU A 244 20.77 -9.53 -21.63
C GLU A 244 22.12 -10.22 -21.97
N PRO A 245 22.40 -10.58 -23.24
CA PRO A 245 23.75 -10.99 -23.62
C PRO A 245 24.67 -9.81 -23.31
N GLY A 246 25.65 -10.07 -22.46
CA GLY A 246 26.59 -9.04 -22.01
C GLY A 246 27.09 -8.23 -23.20
N VAL A 247 27.11 -6.92 -23.02
CA VAL A 247 28.08 -6.04 -23.67
C VAL A 247 29.45 -6.61 -23.30
N ARG A 248 29.90 -7.63 -24.05
CA ARG A 248 31.28 -8.07 -24.05
C ARG A 248 32.01 -6.89 -24.66
N THR A 249 32.65 -6.11 -23.81
CA THR A 249 33.68 -5.15 -24.18
C THR A 249 34.74 -5.89 -24.98
N GLY A 250 34.56 -5.92 -26.31
CA GLY A 250 35.63 -6.19 -27.24
C GLY A 250 36.60 -5.03 -27.15
N VAL A 251 37.58 -5.14 -26.25
CA VAL A 251 38.79 -4.33 -26.31
C VAL A 251 39.49 -4.75 -27.61
N PRO A 252 39.70 -3.85 -28.60
CA PRO A 252 40.56 -4.19 -29.71
C PRO A 252 41.98 -4.29 -29.17
N THR A 253 42.57 -5.48 -29.22
CA THR A 253 44.02 -5.63 -29.07
C THR A 253 44.68 -4.88 -30.21
N VAL A 254 45.22 -3.70 -29.91
CA VAL A 254 46.18 -3.00 -30.77
C VAL A 254 47.43 -3.87 -30.81
N GLY A 255 47.54 -4.70 -31.85
CA GLY A 255 48.77 -5.38 -32.21
C GLY A 255 49.68 -4.36 -32.90
N VAL A 256 50.76 -4.00 -32.22
CA VAL A 256 51.93 -3.36 -32.82
C VAL A 256 52.64 -4.43 -33.64
N GLY A 257 52.82 -4.16 -34.93
CA GLY A 257 53.60 -4.94 -35.89
C GLY A 257 53.87 -4.10 -37.12
#